data_AF-A0A8T4B7X9-F1
#
_entry.id   AF-A0A8T4B7X9-F1
#
_cell.length_a   1.000
_cell.length_b   1.000
_cell.length_c   1.000
_cell.angle_alpha   90.00
_cell.angle_beta   90.00
_cell.angle_gamma   90.00
#
_symmetry.space_group_name_H-M   'P 1'
#
loop_
_entity.id
_entity.type
_entity.pdbx_description
1 polymer ?
#
loop_
_entity_poly.entity_id
_entity_poly.type
_entity_poly.pdbx_seq_one_letter_code
_entity_poly.pdbx_strand_id
1 'polypeptide(L)'
;MRRSQSTLLTTIAVISSLLFMSQFPAISNVANIHPDDTTQTPPPNTDTDGDMIPDVHETLFEEWMNWTSVDGRDVFLQGMDKNNASDASTDFDRDGLNATEEFCWPYPANCTSPGFPRGLTGQLDENNDRIYLDPRLSDTDGDGMPDGYEAYMCLRTGGFDTSAQRYNCGSFDPLNNSDFTLDGDNDGFDVDRNGEMSESERYTAPEEYAYGTPLNFTTELDGLWCHATLPEGSVLKSWPYIQSGANASFHNLLPACTTNSTAPVGEDMWLGTDPLLDDSDRYYWDGFSIRPLYPSFGDGMPDGWEVHFGLDPLNRSNALADPDRDGWDTNRDGAISADLARTDTAMDFGEALSTLQEYGVHFDEGNTVYPGLKSTPLGEGTDYNVMPLVYDAIEDEMAVMHHDIRALDEQDGDLYVMTKYGISVLNLEESSQYHQWMPQGVEIHDGLLVRANGIPYALALATTAGFGLAPLLADGSLANLDSWDWSMVGELHALSLLQGTDGNQQVIGLGHAGVGGIIDISSLGSISETFALGQG
;
A
#
# COMPACT_ATOMS: atom_id res chain seq x y z
N MET A 1 1.38 -55.93 12.28
CA MET A 1 1.49 -54.46 12.13
C MET A 1 2.67 -54.02 11.23
N ARG A 2 2.93 -54.65 10.07
CA ARG A 2 4.00 -54.21 9.15
C ARG A 2 3.64 -54.23 7.65
N ARG A 3 2.37 -54.46 7.30
CA ARG A 3 1.89 -54.46 5.90
C ARG A 3 0.94 -53.32 5.54
N SER A 4 0.51 -52.52 6.52
CA SER A 4 -0.45 -51.42 6.31
C SER A 4 0.22 -50.05 6.10
N GLN A 5 1.47 -49.87 6.53
CA GLN A 5 2.18 -48.59 6.35
C GLN A 5 2.88 -48.50 4.98
N SER A 6 3.21 -49.63 4.36
CA SER A 6 3.84 -49.67 3.04
C SER A 6 2.90 -49.15 1.95
N THR A 7 1.63 -49.52 2.01
CA THR A 7 0.62 -49.17 1.01
C THR A 7 0.24 -47.69 1.08
N LEU A 8 0.16 -47.13 2.29
CA LEU A 8 -0.15 -45.72 2.51
C LEU A 8 0.98 -44.81 2.01
N LEU A 9 2.24 -45.18 2.27
CA LEU A 9 3.42 -44.47 1.78
C LEU A 9 3.53 -44.52 0.25
N THR A 10 3.19 -45.65 -0.38
CA THR A 10 3.17 -45.74 -1.85
C THR A 10 2.03 -44.93 -2.47
N THR A 11 0.86 -44.85 -1.84
CA THR A 11 -0.24 -44.01 -2.38
C THR A 11 0.03 -42.52 -2.20
N ILE A 12 0.64 -42.09 -1.09
CA ILE A 12 1.06 -40.69 -0.90
C ILE A 12 2.16 -40.33 -1.89
N ALA A 13 3.13 -41.22 -2.11
CA ALA A 13 4.18 -41.00 -3.11
C ALA A 13 3.60 -40.87 -4.53
N VAL A 14 2.60 -41.68 -4.91
CA VAL A 14 1.96 -41.61 -6.24
C VAL A 14 1.09 -40.35 -6.39
N ILE A 15 0.37 -39.92 -5.35
CA ILE A 15 -0.43 -38.70 -5.37
C ILE A 15 0.46 -37.45 -5.41
N SER A 16 1.57 -37.42 -4.65
CA SER A 16 2.59 -36.38 -4.76
C SER A 16 3.25 -36.39 -6.15
N SER A 17 3.50 -37.56 -6.74
CA SER A 17 4.05 -37.65 -8.11
C SER A 17 3.10 -37.10 -9.17
N LEU A 18 1.79 -37.26 -8.99
CA LEU A 18 0.77 -36.72 -9.91
C LEU A 18 0.55 -35.21 -9.73
N LEU A 19 0.72 -34.68 -8.51
CA LEU A 19 0.68 -33.24 -8.23
C LEU A 19 1.91 -32.48 -8.80
N PHE A 20 3.05 -33.15 -8.96
CA PHE A 20 4.24 -32.57 -9.61
C PHE A 20 4.27 -32.74 -11.15
N MET A 21 3.27 -33.36 -11.77
CA MET A 21 3.18 -33.46 -13.24
C MET A 21 2.20 -32.46 -13.87
N SER A 22 1.61 -31.55 -13.11
CA SER A 22 0.66 -30.54 -13.65
C SER A 22 1.13 -29.09 -13.56
N GLN A 23 2.42 -28.86 -13.32
CA GLN A 23 3.01 -27.51 -13.34
C GLN A 23 4.40 -27.57 -13.94
N PHE A 24 4.48 -27.61 -15.27
CA PHE A 24 5.68 -27.23 -16.01
C PHE A 24 5.27 -26.53 -17.32
N PRO A 25 5.84 -25.37 -17.65
CA PRO A 25 5.65 -24.69 -18.94
C PRO A 25 6.25 -25.52 -20.09
N ALA A 26 5.87 -25.15 -21.32
CA ALA A 26 6.12 -25.90 -22.55
C ALA A 26 7.59 -26.29 -22.74
N ILE A 27 7.86 -27.60 -22.70
CA ILE A 27 9.17 -28.18 -22.97
C ILE A 27 9.38 -28.24 -24.49
N SER A 28 10.47 -27.64 -24.99
CA SER A 28 10.97 -27.92 -26.33
C SER A 28 11.43 -29.38 -26.41
N ASN A 29 10.81 -30.17 -27.29
CA ASN A 29 11.23 -31.55 -27.52
C ASN A 29 12.58 -31.57 -28.24
N VAL A 30 13.66 -31.91 -27.53
CA VAL A 30 14.93 -32.27 -28.17
C VAL A 30 14.76 -33.61 -28.89
N ALA A 31 14.92 -33.62 -30.21
CA ALA A 31 14.61 -34.77 -31.06
C ALA A 31 15.50 -36.02 -30.83
N ASN A 32 16.54 -35.94 -30.00
CA ASN A 32 17.43 -37.07 -29.74
C ASN A 32 18.17 -36.97 -28.40
N ILE A 33 18.31 -38.10 -27.72
CA ILE A 33 18.93 -38.26 -26.39
C ILE A 33 20.43 -38.66 -26.51
N HIS A 34 20.94 -38.76 -27.74
CA HIS A 34 22.33 -39.06 -28.05
C HIS A 34 23.04 -37.83 -28.65
N PRO A 35 23.99 -37.20 -27.92
CA PRO A 35 24.70 -36.01 -28.39
C PRO A 35 25.51 -36.23 -29.68
N ASP A 36 25.94 -37.48 -29.93
CA ASP A 36 26.78 -37.87 -31.06
C ASP A 36 26.02 -37.96 -32.40
N ASP A 37 24.68 -37.98 -32.37
CA ASP A 37 23.81 -38.04 -33.56
C ASP A 37 23.31 -36.65 -34.00
N THR A 38 23.69 -35.58 -33.28
CA THR A 38 23.35 -34.21 -33.66
C THR A 38 24.33 -33.69 -34.72
N THR A 39 23.85 -33.02 -35.76
CA THR A 39 24.69 -32.55 -36.89
C THR A 39 25.65 -31.42 -36.53
N GLN A 40 25.84 -31.08 -35.25
CA GLN A 40 26.61 -29.91 -34.75
C GLN A 40 26.28 -28.58 -35.45
N THR A 41 25.19 -28.53 -36.22
CA THR A 41 24.63 -27.32 -36.77
C THR A 41 23.75 -26.70 -35.69
N PRO A 42 23.87 -25.39 -35.41
CA PRO A 42 22.87 -24.67 -34.63
C PRO A 42 21.46 -25.02 -35.12
N PRO A 43 20.42 -24.95 -34.26
CA PRO A 43 19.05 -25.03 -34.71
C PRO A 43 18.90 -24.11 -35.92
N PRO A 44 18.34 -24.59 -37.04
CA PRO A 44 18.23 -23.74 -38.20
C PRO A 44 17.39 -22.54 -37.80
N ASN A 45 17.99 -21.35 -37.85
CA ASN A 45 17.33 -20.06 -37.80
C ASN A 45 16.60 -19.84 -39.13
N THR A 46 15.84 -20.84 -39.55
CA THR A 46 14.97 -20.78 -40.70
C THR A 46 13.88 -19.79 -40.33
N ASP A 47 13.70 -18.88 -41.25
CA ASP A 47 12.70 -17.83 -41.28
C ASP A 47 12.01 -18.11 -42.62
N THR A 48 10.85 -18.76 -42.54
CA THR A 48 10.16 -19.40 -43.67
C THR A 48 9.46 -18.37 -44.55
N ASP A 49 8.93 -17.30 -43.98
CA ASP A 49 8.20 -16.24 -44.67
C ASP A 49 8.99 -14.94 -44.85
N GLY A 50 10.17 -14.83 -44.24
CA GLY A 50 11.18 -13.81 -44.49
C GLY A 50 10.98 -12.53 -43.69
N ASP A 51 10.32 -12.59 -42.54
CA ASP A 51 10.01 -11.44 -41.68
C ASP A 51 11.08 -11.13 -40.63
N MET A 52 12.15 -11.94 -40.61
CA MET A 52 13.30 -11.86 -39.71
C MET A 52 13.06 -12.34 -38.27
N ILE A 53 11.88 -12.88 -37.97
CA ILE A 53 11.62 -13.68 -36.78
C ILE A 53 11.92 -15.16 -37.14
N PRO A 54 12.66 -15.92 -36.29
CA PRO A 54 12.90 -17.32 -36.58
C PRO A 54 11.66 -18.19 -36.35
N ASP A 55 11.42 -19.18 -37.22
CA ASP A 55 10.33 -20.17 -37.12
C ASP A 55 10.22 -20.82 -35.72
N VAL A 56 11.34 -20.95 -35.01
CA VAL A 56 11.39 -21.53 -33.66
C VAL A 56 10.65 -20.68 -32.64
N HIS A 57 10.76 -19.35 -32.72
CA HIS A 57 10.05 -18.43 -31.84
C HIS A 57 8.56 -18.40 -32.18
N GLU A 58 8.23 -18.36 -33.45
CA GLU A 58 6.84 -18.38 -33.90
C GLU A 58 6.14 -19.70 -33.53
N THR A 59 6.84 -20.83 -33.64
CA THR A 59 6.32 -22.14 -33.21
C THR A 59 6.12 -22.20 -31.68
N LEU A 60 6.89 -21.43 -30.90
CA LEU A 60 6.72 -21.36 -29.44
C LEU A 60 5.40 -20.67 -29.07
N PHE A 61 5.04 -19.63 -29.82
CA PHE A 61 3.85 -18.80 -29.61
C PHE A 61 2.74 -19.07 -30.65
N GLU A 62 2.74 -20.23 -31.31
CA GLU A 62 1.77 -20.61 -32.36
C GLU A 62 0.35 -20.86 -31.79
N GLU A 63 0.26 -21.25 -30.52
CA GLU A 63 -1.01 -21.56 -29.89
C GLU A 63 -1.83 -20.30 -29.59
N TRP A 64 -3.12 -20.38 -29.90
CA TRP A 64 -4.09 -19.33 -29.57
C TRP A 64 -4.32 -19.30 -28.06
N MET A 65 -4.41 -18.09 -27.51
CA MET A 65 -4.76 -17.91 -26.11
C MET A 65 -6.26 -17.65 -25.97
N ASN A 66 -6.92 -18.43 -25.12
CA ASN A 66 -8.34 -18.30 -24.85
C ASN A 66 -8.64 -18.36 -23.36
N TRP A 67 -9.20 -17.28 -22.84
CA TRP A 67 -9.54 -17.16 -21.42
C TRP A 67 -10.73 -16.21 -21.23
N THR A 68 -11.27 -16.17 -20.03
CA THR A 68 -12.38 -15.29 -19.68
C THR A 68 -11.87 -14.18 -18.78
N SER A 69 -12.08 -12.93 -19.18
CA SER A 69 -11.76 -11.75 -18.38
C SER A 69 -12.53 -11.72 -17.06
N VAL A 70 -12.10 -10.85 -16.14
CA VAL A 70 -12.72 -10.67 -14.82
C VAL A 70 -14.22 -10.31 -14.89
N ASP A 71 -14.65 -9.66 -15.97
CA ASP A 71 -16.05 -9.30 -16.22
C ASP A 71 -16.83 -10.36 -17.03
N GLY A 72 -16.18 -11.47 -17.39
CA GLY A 72 -16.78 -12.61 -18.08
C GLY A 72 -16.88 -12.45 -19.61
N ARG A 73 -16.09 -11.56 -20.21
CA ARG A 73 -15.90 -11.50 -21.67
C ARG A 73 -14.89 -12.58 -22.09
N ASP A 74 -15.14 -13.21 -23.23
CA ASP A 74 -14.19 -14.17 -23.79
C ASP A 74 -13.08 -13.41 -24.53
N VAL A 75 -11.83 -13.66 -24.15
CA VAL A 75 -10.62 -13.15 -24.81
C VAL A 75 -10.10 -14.23 -25.76
N PHE A 76 -9.84 -13.85 -27.01
CA PHE A 76 -9.27 -14.71 -28.03
C PHE A 76 -8.09 -13.99 -28.69
N LEU A 77 -6.87 -14.39 -28.32
CA LEU A 77 -5.65 -13.90 -28.94
C LEU A 77 -5.12 -14.91 -29.93
N GLN A 78 -4.80 -14.41 -31.11
CA GLN A 78 -4.18 -15.20 -32.16
C GLN A 78 -2.70 -15.38 -31.81
N GLY A 79 -2.21 -16.62 -31.91
CA GLY A 79 -0.77 -16.91 -31.85
C GLY A 79 -0.04 -16.59 -33.16
N MET A 80 1.28 -16.61 -33.12
CA MET A 80 2.15 -16.37 -34.27
C MET A 80 2.05 -17.45 -35.36
N ASP A 81 2.37 -17.12 -36.61
CA ASP A 81 2.34 -18.04 -37.76
C ASP A 81 3.55 -17.84 -38.70
N LYS A 82 4.48 -18.79 -38.64
CA LYS A 82 5.69 -18.93 -39.49
C LYS A 82 5.54 -18.86 -41.00
N ASN A 83 4.32 -18.77 -41.52
CA ASN A 83 4.05 -18.64 -42.95
C ASN A 83 3.45 -17.27 -43.29
N ASN A 84 3.29 -16.38 -42.31
CA ASN A 84 2.61 -15.11 -42.42
C ASN A 84 3.42 -13.93 -41.86
N ALA A 85 4.44 -13.53 -42.61
CA ALA A 85 5.31 -12.38 -42.37
C ALA A 85 4.71 -11.02 -41.94
N SER A 86 3.39 -10.85 -41.96
CA SER A 86 2.72 -9.66 -41.42
C SER A 86 2.55 -9.70 -39.90
N ASP A 87 2.59 -10.88 -39.28
CA ASP A 87 2.45 -11.06 -37.85
C ASP A 87 3.62 -10.43 -37.07
N ALA A 88 4.84 -10.44 -37.61
CA ALA A 88 5.99 -9.73 -37.04
C ALA A 88 5.75 -8.24 -36.73
N SER A 89 4.92 -7.57 -37.53
CA SER A 89 4.59 -6.15 -37.36
C SER A 89 3.26 -5.91 -36.64
N THR A 90 2.56 -6.98 -36.30
CA THR A 90 1.25 -6.93 -35.64
C THR A 90 1.47 -6.90 -34.13
N ASP A 91 0.69 -6.05 -33.48
CA ASP A 91 0.53 -5.99 -32.04
C ASP A 91 -0.74 -6.80 -31.71
N PHE A 92 -0.56 -8.01 -31.17
CA PHE A 92 -1.64 -8.98 -31.00
C PHE A 92 -2.42 -8.75 -29.71
N ASP A 93 -1.73 -8.40 -28.64
CA ASP A 93 -2.25 -8.19 -27.28
C ASP A 93 -2.45 -6.72 -26.91
N ARG A 94 -2.16 -5.78 -27.82
CA ARG A 94 -2.49 -4.36 -27.73
C ARG A 94 -1.80 -3.67 -26.56
N ASP A 95 -0.60 -4.10 -26.24
CA ASP A 95 0.28 -3.49 -25.25
C ASP A 95 1.12 -2.35 -25.86
N GLY A 96 1.10 -2.19 -27.19
CA GLY A 96 1.82 -1.16 -27.92
C GLY A 96 3.23 -1.54 -28.39
N LEU A 97 3.63 -2.80 -28.22
CA LEU A 97 4.77 -3.42 -28.89
C LEU A 97 4.28 -4.30 -30.04
N ASN A 98 5.07 -4.44 -31.11
CA ASN A 98 4.84 -5.50 -32.09
C ASN A 98 5.66 -6.75 -31.74
N ALA A 99 5.26 -7.88 -32.32
CA ALA A 99 5.97 -9.16 -32.12
C ALA A 99 7.48 -9.10 -32.41
N THR A 100 7.96 -8.23 -33.33
CA THR A 100 9.40 -8.04 -33.55
C THR A 100 10.08 -7.30 -32.39
N GLU A 101 9.44 -6.26 -31.84
CA GLU A 101 9.92 -5.50 -30.69
C GLU A 101 10.02 -6.39 -29.44
N GLU A 102 9.01 -7.23 -29.23
CA GLU A 102 8.95 -8.21 -28.15
C GLU A 102 10.00 -9.31 -28.29
N PHE A 103 10.15 -9.88 -29.49
CA PHE A 103 11.22 -10.83 -29.80
C PHE A 103 12.62 -10.21 -29.59
N CYS A 104 12.78 -8.94 -29.94
CA CYS A 104 14.05 -8.25 -29.82
C CYS A 104 14.37 -7.78 -28.40
N TRP A 105 13.38 -7.74 -27.49
CA TRP A 105 13.58 -7.23 -26.14
C TRP A 105 14.74 -7.94 -25.41
N PRO A 106 15.64 -7.21 -24.71
CA PRO A 106 15.67 -5.78 -24.41
C PRO A 106 16.53 -4.97 -25.40
N TYR A 107 16.57 -5.36 -26.67
CA TYR A 107 17.26 -4.63 -27.74
C TYR A 107 16.22 -3.93 -28.64
N PRO A 108 16.57 -2.83 -29.32
CA PRO A 108 15.70 -2.23 -30.32
C PRO A 108 15.31 -3.24 -31.42
N ALA A 109 14.15 -3.04 -32.05
CA ALA A 109 13.63 -3.87 -33.15
C ALA A 109 14.63 -4.14 -34.30
N ASN A 110 15.67 -3.31 -34.44
CA ASN A 110 16.74 -3.50 -35.40
C ASN A 110 17.72 -4.64 -35.03
N CYS A 111 17.44 -5.42 -33.97
CA CYS A 111 18.24 -6.57 -33.53
C CYS A 111 18.34 -7.68 -34.59
N THR A 112 17.37 -7.72 -35.50
CA THR A 112 17.30 -8.64 -36.64
C THR A 112 18.33 -8.33 -37.74
N SER A 113 18.86 -7.10 -37.80
CA SER A 113 19.81 -6.66 -38.82
C SER A 113 21.14 -7.45 -38.81
N PRO A 114 21.73 -7.77 -39.99
CA PRO A 114 23.03 -8.41 -40.08
C PRO A 114 24.15 -7.56 -39.46
N GLY A 115 24.91 -8.13 -38.51
CA GLY A 115 26.04 -7.46 -37.87
C GLY A 115 25.72 -6.73 -36.57
N PHE A 116 24.48 -6.80 -36.10
CA PHE A 116 24.15 -6.40 -34.73
C PHE A 116 24.90 -7.33 -33.75
N PRO A 117 25.67 -6.81 -32.77
CA PRO A 117 26.31 -7.62 -31.75
C PRO A 117 25.22 -8.20 -30.86
N ARG A 118 24.63 -9.32 -31.30
CA ARG A 118 23.68 -10.08 -30.52
C ARG A 118 24.46 -10.63 -29.33
N GLY A 119 24.21 -10.07 -28.15
CA GLY A 119 24.31 -10.86 -26.93
C GLY A 119 23.34 -12.03 -27.01
N LEU A 120 23.24 -12.81 -25.94
CA LEU A 120 22.00 -13.57 -25.77
C LEU A 120 20.91 -12.49 -25.58
N THR A 121 19.97 -12.35 -26.52
CA THR A 121 18.75 -11.56 -26.29
C THR A 121 18.03 -12.19 -25.09
N GLY A 122 17.33 -11.41 -24.27
CA GLY A 122 16.78 -11.87 -22.99
C GLY A 122 17.80 -12.07 -21.86
N GLN A 123 17.34 -11.96 -20.61
CA GLN A 123 18.05 -12.57 -19.49
C GLN A 123 17.94 -14.10 -19.62
N LEU A 124 18.98 -14.82 -19.20
CA LEU A 124 18.84 -16.25 -19.03
C LEU A 124 18.22 -16.50 -17.66
N ASP A 125 17.15 -17.29 -17.60
CA ASP A 125 16.58 -17.74 -16.34
C ASP A 125 17.59 -18.63 -15.57
N GLU A 126 17.21 -19.06 -14.35
CA GLU A 126 18.03 -19.99 -13.54
C GLU A 126 18.32 -21.33 -14.24
N ASN A 127 17.54 -21.67 -15.27
CA ASN A 127 17.68 -22.87 -16.09
C ASN A 127 18.50 -22.65 -17.36
N ASN A 128 19.10 -21.47 -17.53
CA ASN A 128 19.86 -21.08 -18.73
C ASN A 128 18.99 -20.94 -20.01
N ASP A 129 17.67 -20.82 -19.85
CA ASP A 129 16.70 -20.59 -20.91
C ASP A 129 16.47 -19.09 -21.12
N ARG A 130 16.17 -18.72 -22.35
CA ARG A 130 16.03 -17.32 -22.76
C ARG A 130 14.63 -16.81 -22.46
N ILE A 131 14.53 -15.68 -21.74
CA ILE A 131 13.26 -14.99 -21.50
C ILE A 131 13.07 -13.88 -22.55
N TYR A 132 11.93 -13.89 -23.22
CA TYR A 132 11.44 -12.84 -24.11
C TYR A 132 10.07 -12.39 -23.60
N LEU A 133 9.58 -11.26 -24.12
CA LEU A 133 8.17 -10.89 -23.97
C LEU A 133 7.29 -11.87 -24.75
N ASP A 134 6.10 -12.21 -24.23
CA ASP A 134 5.14 -13.10 -24.89
C ASP A 134 4.18 -12.27 -25.76
N PRO A 135 4.24 -12.36 -27.11
CA PRO A 135 3.40 -11.57 -28.03
C PRO A 135 1.89 -11.81 -27.98
N ARG A 136 1.39 -12.44 -26.93
CA ARG A 136 -0.01 -12.81 -26.74
C ARG A 136 -0.49 -12.41 -25.35
N LEU A 137 0.35 -11.78 -24.55
CA LEU A 137 0.07 -11.42 -23.16
C LEU A 137 0.61 -10.01 -22.94
N SER A 138 -0.29 -9.07 -22.64
CA SER A 138 0.10 -7.66 -22.56
C SER A 138 1.05 -7.33 -21.41
N ASP A 139 1.08 -8.18 -20.37
CA ASP A 139 1.85 -8.05 -19.14
C ASP A 139 2.57 -9.38 -18.90
N THR A 140 3.81 -9.48 -19.39
CA THR A 140 4.58 -10.72 -19.45
C THR A 140 4.96 -11.22 -18.05
N ASP A 141 5.27 -10.33 -17.12
CA ASP A 141 5.74 -10.70 -15.78
C ASP A 141 4.66 -10.69 -14.69
N GLY A 142 3.48 -10.18 -15.02
CA GLY A 142 2.26 -10.25 -14.23
C GLY A 142 2.20 -9.26 -13.08
N ASP A 143 2.86 -8.11 -13.20
CA ASP A 143 2.90 -7.08 -12.17
C ASP A 143 1.76 -6.03 -12.29
N GLY A 144 0.98 -6.07 -13.38
CA GLY A 144 -0.15 -5.18 -13.64
C GLY A 144 0.17 -4.00 -14.55
N MET A 145 1.42 -3.83 -14.99
CA MET A 145 1.82 -2.89 -16.03
C MET A 145 2.00 -3.60 -17.37
N PRO A 146 1.49 -3.06 -18.48
CA PRO A 146 1.75 -3.66 -19.79
C PRO A 146 3.18 -3.43 -20.30
N ASP A 147 3.73 -4.40 -21.01
CA ASP A 147 5.14 -4.40 -21.44
C ASP A 147 5.49 -3.14 -22.26
N GLY A 148 4.61 -2.71 -23.17
CA GLY A 148 4.81 -1.47 -23.92
C GLY A 148 4.75 -0.19 -23.08
N TYR A 149 3.98 -0.15 -21.99
CA TYR A 149 3.99 0.97 -21.04
C TYR A 149 5.32 1.05 -20.28
N GLU A 150 5.76 -0.09 -19.76
CA GLU A 150 7.04 -0.20 -19.06
C GLU A 150 8.23 0.11 -19.97
N ALA A 151 8.22 -0.37 -21.21
CA ALA A 151 9.23 -0.05 -22.22
C ALA A 151 9.31 1.46 -22.49
N TYR A 152 8.16 2.13 -22.53
CA TYR A 152 8.08 3.58 -22.64
C TYR A 152 8.62 4.29 -21.39
N MET A 153 8.26 3.82 -20.18
CA MET A 153 8.77 4.35 -18.91
C MET A 153 10.30 4.18 -18.76
N CYS A 154 10.82 3.02 -19.13
CA CYS A 154 12.25 2.73 -19.17
C CYS A 154 12.99 3.67 -20.12
N LEU A 155 12.42 3.98 -21.29
CA LEU A 155 13.00 4.99 -22.18
C LEU A 155 12.97 6.39 -21.56
N ARG A 156 11.87 6.75 -20.88
CA ARG A 156 11.68 8.05 -20.23
C ARG A 156 12.68 8.29 -19.09
N THR A 157 12.96 7.27 -18.28
CA THR A 157 13.97 7.32 -17.21
C THR A 157 15.42 7.31 -17.74
N GLY A 158 15.60 7.13 -19.05
CA GLY A 158 16.92 7.10 -19.69
C GLY A 158 17.61 5.74 -19.62
N GLY A 159 16.86 4.65 -19.46
CA GLY A 159 17.37 3.27 -19.40
C GLY A 159 18.00 2.75 -20.69
N PHE A 160 17.96 3.51 -21.80
CA PHE A 160 18.56 3.09 -23.06
C PHE A 160 20.08 3.38 -23.13
N ASP A 161 20.89 2.32 -23.10
CA ASP A 161 22.34 2.42 -23.30
C ASP A 161 22.68 2.52 -24.79
N THR A 162 22.99 3.73 -25.24
CA THR A 162 23.39 4.01 -26.63
C THR A 162 24.67 3.29 -27.08
N SER A 163 25.54 2.87 -26.15
CA SER A 163 26.80 2.19 -26.47
C SER A 163 26.62 0.68 -26.63
N ALA A 164 25.82 0.06 -25.76
CA ALA A 164 25.45 -1.35 -25.85
C ALA A 164 24.26 -1.61 -26.78
N GLN A 165 23.54 -0.55 -27.19
CA GLN A 165 22.28 -0.62 -27.94
C GLN A 165 21.23 -1.48 -27.22
N ARG A 166 21.14 -1.37 -25.89
CA ARG A 166 20.31 -2.22 -25.03
C ARG A 166 19.53 -1.38 -24.03
N TYR A 167 18.29 -1.75 -23.77
CA TYR A 167 17.49 -1.24 -22.65
C TYR A 167 17.94 -1.91 -21.35
N ASN A 168 18.19 -1.10 -20.33
CA ASN A 168 18.50 -1.53 -18.98
C ASN A 168 17.50 -0.85 -18.06
N CYS A 169 16.42 -1.56 -17.80
CA CYS A 169 15.30 -1.10 -17.01
C CYS A 169 15.45 -1.66 -15.60
N GLY A 170 15.57 -0.77 -14.61
CA GLY A 170 15.70 -1.17 -13.20
C GLY A 170 14.43 -0.93 -12.38
N SER A 171 13.48 -0.17 -12.91
CA SER A 171 12.27 0.28 -12.21
C SER A 171 10.97 0.00 -12.99
N PHE A 172 11.10 -0.47 -14.24
CA PHE A 172 10.02 -0.74 -15.20
C PHE A 172 10.54 -1.84 -16.13
N ASP A 173 10.70 -3.05 -15.61
CA ASP A 173 11.31 -4.19 -16.31
C ASP A 173 10.26 -5.25 -16.69
N PRO A 174 9.82 -5.31 -17.96
CA PRO A 174 8.73 -6.19 -18.40
C PRO A 174 8.99 -7.70 -18.30
N LEU A 175 10.20 -8.09 -17.88
CA LEU A 175 10.60 -9.49 -17.75
C LEU A 175 10.63 -9.97 -16.30
N ASN A 176 10.44 -9.08 -15.33
CA ASN A 176 10.58 -9.39 -13.92
C ASN A 176 9.85 -8.39 -13.03
N ASN A 177 8.84 -8.91 -12.34
CA ASN A 177 7.91 -8.24 -11.41
C ASN A 177 8.51 -7.60 -10.13
N SER A 178 9.79 -7.24 -10.13
CA SER A 178 10.45 -6.58 -9.00
C SER A 178 9.90 -5.19 -8.68
N ASP A 179 9.23 -4.60 -9.64
CA ASP A 179 8.60 -3.29 -9.70
C ASP A 179 7.13 -3.30 -9.28
N PHE A 180 6.53 -4.47 -9.09
CA PHE A 180 5.17 -4.64 -8.54
C PHE A 180 4.91 -3.79 -7.28
N THR A 181 5.90 -3.72 -6.38
CA THR A 181 5.84 -2.99 -5.09
C THR A 181 6.69 -1.73 -5.07
N LEU A 182 7.24 -1.34 -6.22
CA LEU A 182 8.12 -0.19 -6.31
C LEU A 182 7.28 1.08 -6.33
N ASP A 183 7.69 2.02 -5.48
CA ASP A 183 7.13 3.34 -5.32
C ASP A 183 8.28 4.32 -5.58
N GLY A 184 8.27 4.91 -6.78
CA GLY A 184 9.43 5.60 -7.36
C GLY A 184 9.66 7.00 -6.78
N ASP A 185 8.58 7.72 -6.51
CA ASP A 185 8.54 9.05 -5.92
C ASP A 185 8.26 9.03 -4.41
N ASN A 186 7.86 7.90 -3.84
CA ASN A 186 7.57 7.71 -2.41
C ASN A 186 6.44 8.61 -1.94
N ASP A 187 5.40 8.70 -2.75
CA ASP A 187 4.23 9.55 -2.55
C ASP A 187 3.08 8.83 -1.80
N GLY A 188 3.30 7.55 -1.45
CA GLY A 188 2.43 6.77 -0.59
C GLY A 188 2.14 7.43 0.77
N PHE A 189 1.11 6.94 1.44
CA PHE A 189 0.56 7.53 2.66
C PHE A 189 0.70 6.62 3.89
N ASP A 190 1.44 7.08 4.92
CA ASP A 190 1.57 6.41 6.23
C ASP A 190 0.25 6.52 7.01
N VAL A 191 -0.60 5.50 6.88
CA VAL A 191 -1.96 5.51 7.42
C VAL A 191 -1.93 5.32 8.94
N ASP A 192 -1.07 4.43 9.43
CA ASP A 192 -1.02 4.07 10.86
C ASP A 192 -0.09 4.99 11.68
N ARG A 193 0.68 5.83 11.00
CA ARG A 193 1.60 6.83 11.55
C ARG A 193 2.67 6.25 12.45
N ASN A 194 3.10 5.04 12.14
CA ASN A 194 4.22 4.42 12.84
C ASN A 194 5.58 4.98 12.39
N GLY A 195 5.61 5.82 11.33
CA GLY A 195 6.80 6.46 10.78
C GLY A 195 7.57 5.59 9.78
N GLU A 196 7.04 4.43 9.40
CA GLU A 196 7.58 3.49 8.42
C GLU A 196 6.53 3.14 7.37
N MET A 197 6.84 3.39 6.10
CA MET A 197 5.97 3.03 4.97
C MET A 197 5.96 1.52 4.74
N SER A 198 4.88 0.85 5.12
CA SER A 198 4.65 -0.56 4.79
C SER A 198 4.29 -0.75 3.31
N GLU A 199 4.39 -1.98 2.80
CA GLU A 199 4.02 -2.28 1.40
C GLU A 199 2.55 -1.94 1.09
N SER A 200 1.65 -2.03 2.09
CA SER A 200 0.23 -1.68 1.93
C SER A 200 -0.07 -0.19 1.98
N GLU A 201 0.92 0.64 2.30
CA GLU A 201 0.79 2.09 2.43
C GLU A 201 1.45 2.84 1.26
N ARG A 202 2.23 2.13 0.44
CA ARG A 202 2.80 2.65 -0.78
C ARG A 202 1.71 2.85 -1.81
N TYR A 203 1.92 3.84 -2.67
CA TYR A 203 1.17 3.98 -3.91
C TYR A 203 2.13 3.51 -5.01
N THR A 204 1.86 2.32 -5.57
CA THR A 204 2.85 1.63 -6.41
C THR A 204 2.67 1.98 -7.88
N ALA A 205 3.74 1.85 -8.67
CA ALA A 205 3.69 2.17 -10.10
C ALA A 205 2.56 1.47 -10.90
N PRO A 206 2.22 0.19 -10.64
CA PRO A 206 1.04 -0.44 -11.24
C PRO A 206 -0.29 0.22 -10.83
N GLU A 207 -0.44 0.62 -9.56
CA GLU A 207 -1.66 1.29 -9.07
C GLU A 207 -1.84 2.66 -9.72
N GLU A 208 -0.74 3.38 -9.88
CA GLU A 208 -0.68 4.67 -10.56
C GLU A 208 -1.03 4.59 -12.04
N TYR A 209 -0.43 3.63 -12.75
CA TYR A 209 -0.79 3.36 -14.15
C TYR A 209 -2.27 3.02 -14.26
N ALA A 210 -2.80 2.19 -13.36
CA ALA A 210 -4.19 1.74 -13.37
C ALA A 210 -5.18 2.78 -12.80
N TYR A 211 -4.72 3.94 -12.34
CA TYR A 211 -5.60 4.95 -11.77
C TYR A 211 -6.71 5.37 -12.75
N GLY A 212 -7.95 5.32 -12.26
CA GLY A 212 -9.15 5.63 -13.04
C GLY A 212 -9.61 4.53 -14.00
N THR A 213 -8.93 3.38 -14.09
CA THR A 213 -9.39 2.25 -14.88
C THR A 213 -10.73 1.70 -14.36
N PRO A 214 -11.67 1.34 -15.24
CA PRO A 214 -12.91 0.71 -14.80
C PRO A 214 -12.66 -0.75 -14.42
N LEU A 215 -13.45 -1.29 -13.48
CA LEU A 215 -13.33 -2.68 -13.01
C LEU A 215 -13.45 -3.76 -14.10
N ASN A 216 -13.95 -3.42 -15.27
CA ASN A 216 -14.10 -4.33 -16.40
C ASN A 216 -12.99 -4.17 -17.46
N PHE A 217 -11.95 -3.38 -17.18
CA PHE A 217 -10.85 -3.15 -18.11
C PHE A 217 -9.98 -4.40 -18.25
N THR A 218 -9.54 -4.70 -19.47
CA THR A 218 -8.60 -5.78 -19.77
C THR A 218 -7.77 -5.35 -20.96
N THR A 219 -6.45 -5.24 -20.80
CA THR A 219 -5.55 -4.66 -21.80
C THR A 219 -5.64 -5.40 -23.14
N GLU A 220 -5.71 -6.73 -23.13
CA GLU A 220 -5.82 -7.56 -24.34
C GLU A 220 -7.09 -7.31 -25.15
N LEU A 221 -8.13 -6.76 -24.53
CA LEU A 221 -9.41 -6.43 -25.19
C LEU A 221 -9.56 -4.94 -25.47
N ASP A 222 -9.24 -4.13 -24.48
CA ASP A 222 -9.56 -2.70 -24.43
C ASP A 222 -8.35 -1.82 -24.81
N GLY A 223 -7.15 -2.39 -24.89
CA GLY A 223 -5.88 -1.71 -25.19
C GLY A 223 -5.19 -1.11 -23.98
N LEU A 224 -4.14 -0.32 -24.21
CA LEU A 224 -3.44 0.45 -23.19
C LEU A 224 -4.32 1.54 -22.55
N TRP A 225 -4.03 1.87 -21.29
CA TRP A 225 -4.71 2.94 -20.54
C TRP A 225 -4.23 4.34 -20.94
N CYS A 226 -4.48 4.68 -22.20
CA CYS A 226 -4.19 5.97 -22.80
C CYS A 226 -5.31 6.40 -23.75
N HIS A 227 -5.31 7.67 -24.12
CA HIS A 227 -6.21 8.23 -25.12
C HIS A 227 -5.41 8.72 -26.32
N ALA A 228 -5.80 8.33 -27.54
CA ALA A 228 -5.14 8.75 -28.78
C ALA A 228 -6.13 9.19 -29.86
N THR A 229 -5.74 10.21 -30.62
CA THR A 229 -6.44 10.83 -31.74
C THR A 229 -5.75 10.50 -33.06
N LEU A 230 -5.85 9.24 -33.47
CA LEU A 230 -5.26 8.76 -34.72
C LEU A 230 -5.73 9.58 -35.95
N PRO A 231 -4.88 9.80 -36.98
CA PRO A 231 -3.53 9.26 -37.18
C PRO A 231 -2.40 10.20 -36.74
N GLU A 232 -2.74 11.39 -36.26
CA GLU A 232 -1.77 12.32 -35.69
C GLU A 232 -1.57 11.95 -34.21
N GLY A 233 -0.56 12.50 -33.56
CA GLY A 233 -0.44 12.33 -32.11
C GLY A 233 0.18 13.58 -31.49
N SER A 234 0.55 13.52 -30.21
CA SER A 234 0.88 14.76 -29.49
C SER A 234 2.05 15.51 -30.09
N VAL A 235 1.92 16.84 -30.13
CA VAL A 235 3.02 17.77 -30.44
C VAL A 235 3.98 17.89 -29.24
N LEU A 236 3.46 17.63 -28.03
CA LEU A 236 4.22 17.65 -26.79
C LEU A 236 4.91 16.31 -26.58
N LYS A 237 6.07 16.36 -25.92
CA LYS A 237 6.96 15.21 -25.76
C LYS A 237 7.21 14.80 -24.32
N SER A 238 6.78 15.63 -23.39
CA SER A 238 6.84 15.35 -21.96
C SER A 238 5.61 14.57 -21.55
N TRP A 239 5.74 13.85 -20.45
CA TRP A 239 4.60 13.34 -19.70
C TRP A 239 3.52 14.42 -19.51
N PRO A 240 2.22 14.07 -19.55
CA PRO A 240 1.64 12.74 -19.83
C PRO A 240 1.48 12.40 -21.32
N TYR A 241 2.01 13.23 -22.22
CA TYR A 241 1.78 13.11 -23.66
C TYR A 241 2.62 12.01 -24.31
N ILE A 242 1.97 11.22 -25.17
CA ILE A 242 2.58 10.15 -25.94
C ILE A 242 3.13 10.74 -27.25
N GLN A 243 4.42 10.49 -27.50
CA GLN A 243 5.10 11.02 -28.67
C GLN A 243 4.64 10.33 -29.95
N SER A 244 4.43 11.11 -31.01
CA SER A 244 4.03 10.61 -32.33
C SER A 244 5.05 10.92 -33.42
N GLY A 245 4.98 10.16 -34.52
CA GLY A 245 5.70 10.42 -35.76
C GLY A 245 6.95 9.56 -35.97
N ALA A 246 7.65 9.81 -37.09
CA ALA A 246 8.76 8.98 -37.58
C ALA A 246 10.01 8.91 -36.67
N ASN A 247 10.07 9.75 -35.62
CA ASN A 247 11.18 9.79 -34.66
C ASN A 247 10.78 9.20 -33.29
N ALA A 248 9.55 8.73 -33.12
CA ALA A 248 9.16 8.01 -31.91
C ALA A 248 9.88 6.65 -31.88
N SER A 249 10.33 6.22 -30.70
CA SER A 249 10.96 4.90 -30.55
C SER A 249 9.96 3.76 -30.68
N PHE A 250 8.75 3.96 -30.18
CA PHE A 250 7.65 3.00 -30.21
C PHE A 250 6.51 3.61 -31.03
N HIS A 251 6.19 2.99 -32.16
CA HIS A 251 5.20 3.53 -33.11
C HIS A 251 3.77 3.02 -32.84
N ASN A 252 3.62 1.90 -32.14
CA ASN A 252 2.35 1.21 -31.93
C ASN A 252 1.62 1.61 -30.63
N LEU A 253 2.25 2.37 -29.74
CA LEU A 253 1.63 2.88 -28.50
C LEU A 253 0.30 3.63 -28.75
N LEU A 254 0.26 4.56 -29.71
CA LEU A 254 -0.95 5.35 -29.97
C LEU A 254 -2.09 4.48 -30.54
N PRO A 255 -1.86 3.60 -31.54
CA PRO A 255 -2.86 2.63 -31.97
C PRO A 255 -3.37 1.68 -30.88
N ALA A 256 -2.53 1.34 -29.90
CA ALA A 256 -2.85 0.44 -28.80
C ALA A 256 -3.72 1.09 -27.71
N CYS A 257 -3.83 2.43 -27.68
CA CYS A 257 -4.64 3.14 -26.70
C CYS A 257 -6.13 2.75 -26.72
N THR A 258 -6.74 2.73 -25.54
CA THR A 258 -8.17 2.45 -25.42
C THR A 258 -9.05 3.49 -26.13
N THR A 259 -10.16 3.01 -26.68
CA THR A 259 -11.16 3.83 -27.36
C THR A 259 -12.35 4.19 -26.47
N ASN A 260 -12.44 3.57 -25.29
CA ASN A 260 -13.58 3.71 -24.37
C ASN A 260 -13.42 4.87 -23.38
N SER A 261 -12.21 5.39 -23.21
CA SER A 261 -11.88 6.41 -22.23
C SER A 261 -11.21 7.62 -22.87
N THR A 262 -11.44 8.81 -22.30
CA THR A 262 -10.88 10.08 -22.77
C THR A 262 -10.47 10.92 -21.58
N ALA A 263 -9.37 11.67 -21.69
CA ALA A 263 -8.97 12.63 -20.68
C ALA A 263 -9.91 13.86 -20.66
N PRO A 264 -10.14 14.49 -19.48
CA PRO A 264 -10.87 15.76 -19.41
C PRO A 264 -10.17 16.92 -20.13
N VAL A 265 -8.84 16.84 -20.25
CA VAL A 265 -7.99 17.81 -20.95
C VAL A 265 -6.92 17.09 -21.76
N GLY A 266 -6.55 17.68 -22.89
CA GLY A 266 -5.51 17.15 -23.76
C GLY A 266 -6.00 16.01 -24.66
N GLU A 267 -5.13 15.65 -25.60
CA GLU A 267 -5.27 14.54 -26.53
C GLU A 267 -3.92 13.79 -26.55
N ASP A 268 -3.91 12.51 -26.94
CA ASP A 268 -2.70 11.71 -27.13
C ASP A 268 -1.83 11.57 -25.86
N MET A 269 -2.41 11.02 -24.79
CA MET A 269 -1.78 10.97 -23.46
C MET A 269 -2.18 9.75 -22.63
N TRP A 270 -1.33 9.40 -21.66
CA TRP A 270 -1.63 8.42 -20.61
C TRP A 270 -2.73 8.91 -19.68
N LEU A 271 -3.58 8.01 -19.17
CA LEU A 271 -4.74 8.38 -18.36
C LEU A 271 -4.51 8.26 -16.84
N GLY A 272 -3.64 7.36 -16.37
CA GLY A 272 -3.26 7.19 -14.95
C GLY A 272 -2.37 8.31 -14.40
N THR A 273 -1.90 8.23 -13.15
CA THR A 273 -0.93 9.16 -12.52
C THR A 273 0.51 8.89 -12.99
N ASP A 274 1.47 9.72 -12.58
CA ASP A 274 2.89 9.67 -13.00
C ASP A 274 3.76 8.94 -11.96
N PRO A 275 4.25 7.70 -12.22
CA PRO A 275 5.00 6.95 -11.21
C PRO A 275 6.40 7.44 -10.83
N LEU A 276 6.74 8.64 -11.28
CA LEU A 276 8.02 9.31 -11.02
C LEU A 276 7.81 10.71 -10.43
N LEU A 277 6.58 11.18 -10.26
CA LEU A 277 6.25 12.49 -9.73
C LEU A 277 5.08 12.37 -8.76
N ASP A 278 5.36 12.79 -7.53
CA ASP A 278 4.45 12.75 -6.39
C ASP A 278 3.10 13.45 -6.59
N ASP A 279 3.02 14.44 -7.49
CA ASP A 279 1.82 15.25 -7.69
C ASP A 279 1.52 15.39 -9.19
N SER A 280 0.53 14.61 -9.64
CA SER A 280 0.19 14.38 -11.04
C SER A 280 -0.89 15.29 -11.61
N ASP A 281 -1.27 16.34 -10.89
CA ASP A 281 -2.33 17.27 -11.29
C ASP A 281 -2.26 17.74 -12.74
N ARG A 282 -3.38 17.63 -13.46
CA ARG A 282 -3.44 17.91 -14.90
C ARG A 282 -4.35 19.05 -15.25
N TYR A 283 -5.41 19.25 -14.47
CA TYR A 283 -6.41 20.24 -14.76
C TYR A 283 -6.93 20.93 -13.50
N TYR A 284 -7.55 22.08 -13.71
CA TYR A 284 -8.24 22.83 -12.68
C TYR A 284 -9.66 23.15 -13.16
N TRP A 285 -10.65 22.98 -12.29
CA TRP A 285 -12.03 23.38 -12.52
C TRP A 285 -12.33 24.74 -11.90
N ASP A 286 -12.69 25.72 -12.72
CA ASP A 286 -12.94 27.11 -12.30
C ASP A 286 -14.41 27.41 -11.93
N GLY A 287 -15.26 26.39 -11.81
CA GLY A 287 -16.71 26.56 -11.62
C GLY A 287 -17.51 26.58 -12.94
N PHE A 288 -16.84 26.76 -14.08
CA PHE A 288 -17.47 26.89 -15.39
C PHE A 288 -16.87 25.96 -16.44
N SER A 289 -15.55 25.79 -16.42
CA SER A 289 -14.78 25.04 -17.42
C SER A 289 -13.57 24.37 -16.79
N ILE A 290 -13.18 23.24 -17.36
CA ILE A 290 -11.95 22.55 -17.05
C ILE A 290 -10.81 23.21 -17.84
N ARG A 291 -9.70 23.54 -17.16
CA ARG A 291 -8.53 24.17 -17.78
C ARG A 291 -7.29 23.30 -17.59
N PRO A 292 -6.49 23.06 -18.65
CA PRO A 292 -5.23 22.32 -18.52
C PRO A 292 -4.20 23.16 -17.74
N LEU A 293 -3.39 22.48 -16.94
CA LEU A 293 -2.39 23.09 -16.06
C LEU A 293 -0.96 23.06 -16.62
N TYR A 294 -0.73 22.43 -17.78
CA TYR A 294 0.63 22.23 -18.30
C TYR A 294 1.39 23.55 -18.60
N PRO A 295 2.67 23.70 -18.18
CA PRO A 295 3.49 22.84 -17.32
C PRO A 295 3.49 23.39 -15.88
N SER A 296 2.51 23.04 -15.05
CA SER A 296 2.46 23.44 -13.64
C SER A 296 2.69 22.22 -12.78
N PHE A 297 3.49 22.41 -11.74
CA PHE A 297 3.59 21.54 -10.58
C PHE A 297 2.30 21.73 -9.81
N GLY A 298 1.40 20.75 -9.90
CA GLY A 298 0.68 20.30 -8.73
C GLY A 298 -0.24 21.22 -7.94
N ASP A 299 -0.77 20.66 -6.88
CA ASP A 299 -1.38 21.39 -5.78
C ASP A 299 -0.68 21.28 -4.43
N GLY A 300 0.34 20.43 -4.35
CA GLY A 300 1.14 20.20 -3.15
C GLY A 300 0.58 19.10 -2.26
N MET A 301 -0.50 18.43 -2.66
CA MET A 301 -0.91 17.14 -2.12
C MET A 301 -0.34 16.03 -3.03
N PRO A 302 0.24 14.97 -2.48
CA PRO A 302 0.69 13.82 -3.25
C PRO A 302 -0.46 12.93 -3.71
N ASP A 303 -0.28 12.24 -4.84
CA ASP A 303 -1.34 11.42 -5.45
C ASP A 303 -1.78 10.30 -4.50
N GLY A 304 -0.85 9.64 -3.81
CA GLY A 304 -1.14 8.61 -2.82
C GLY A 304 -2.05 9.09 -1.66
N TRP A 305 -1.86 10.32 -1.19
CA TRP A 305 -2.75 10.94 -0.20
C TRP A 305 -4.14 11.16 -0.78
N GLU A 306 -4.22 11.75 -1.97
CA GLU A 306 -5.48 12.08 -2.62
C GLU A 306 -6.32 10.83 -2.89
N VAL A 307 -5.72 9.76 -3.40
CA VAL A 307 -6.38 8.48 -3.65
C VAL A 307 -6.90 7.88 -2.35
N HIS A 308 -6.12 7.91 -1.26
CA HIS A 308 -6.54 7.37 0.03
C HIS A 308 -7.81 8.03 0.56
N PHE A 309 -7.93 9.36 0.43
CA PHE A 309 -9.09 10.13 0.87
C PHE A 309 -10.20 10.24 -0.20
N GLY A 310 -10.04 9.58 -1.35
CA GLY A 310 -11.03 9.57 -2.43
C GLY A 310 -11.15 10.89 -3.20
N LEU A 311 -10.08 11.69 -3.19
CA LEU A 311 -9.89 12.84 -4.07
C LEU A 311 -9.39 12.38 -5.45
N ASP A 312 -9.46 13.27 -6.44
CA ASP A 312 -8.97 13.00 -7.80
C ASP A 312 -7.55 13.57 -7.98
N PRO A 313 -6.46 12.77 -7.93
CA PRO A 313 -5.06 13.22 -8.11
C PRO A 313 -4.73 13.93 -9.41
N LEU A 314 -5.66 13.97 -10.37
CA LEU A 314 -5.47 14.71 -11.62
C LEU A 314 -6.09 16.12 -11.57
N ASN A 315 -6.74 16.49 -10.45
CA ASN A 315 -7.60 17.66 -10.32
C ASN A 315 -7.27 18.59 -9.14
N ARG A 316 -6.32 19.49 -9.35
CA ARG A 316 -5.87 20.63 -8.54
C ARG A 316 -6.93 21.48 -7.83
N SER A 317 -8.20 21.39 -8.23
CA SER A 317 -9.28 22.14 -7.57
C SER A 317 -9.73 21.49 -6.26
N ASN A 318 -9.44 20.21 -6.05
CA ASN A 318 -9.75 19.49 -4.81
C ASN A 318 -8.97 20.05 -3.61
N ALA A 319 -7.73 20.58 -3.76
CA ALA A 319 -6.96 21.19 -2.67
C ALA A 319 -7.70 22.27 -1.87
N LEU A 320 -8.66 22.98 -2.49
CA LEU A 320 -9.47 24.01 -1.82
C LEU A 320 -10.88 23.54 -1.48
N ALA A 321 -11.21 22.27 -1.74
CA ALA A 321 -12.46 21.69 -1.35
C ALA A 321 -12.45 21.38 0.15
N ASP A 322 -13.64 21.40 0.73
CA ASP A 322 -13.92 20.96 2.11
C ASP A 322 -15.12 19.99 2.02
N PRO A 323 -14.86 18.70 1.69
CA PRO A 323 -15.91 17.73 1.45
C PRO A 323 -16.71 17.35 2.69
N ASP A 324 -16.08 17.34 3.87
CA ASP A 324 -16.66 16.88 5.14
C ASP A 324 -17.17 18.03 6.04
N ARG A 325 -16.78 19.28 5.76
CA ARG A 325 -17.32 20.52 6.33
C ARG A 325 -17.09 20.65 7.82
N ASP A 326 -15.88 20.32 8.25
CA ASP A 326 -15.49 20.34 9.66
C ASP A 326 -14.88 21.69 10.11
N GLY A 327 -14.80 22.67 9.19
CA GLY A 327 -14.34 24.04 9.45
C GLY A 327 -15.07 24.77 10.60
N TRP A 328 -14.40 25.77 11.17
CA TRP A 328 -14.84 26.47 12.38
C TRP A 328 -15.12 27.97 12.17
N ASP A 329 -16.33 28.40 12.56
CA ASP A 329 -16.81 29.79 12.49
C ASP A 329 -16.09 30.64 13.55
N THR A 330 -14.89 31.10 13.19
CA THR A 330 -14.01 31.85 14.08
C THR A 330 -14.60 33.22 14.41
N ASN A 331 -15.26 33.85 13.44
CA ASN A 331 -15.80 35.20 13.58
C ASN A 331 -17.23 35.23 14.20
N ARG A 332 -17.88 34.07 14.27
CA ARG A 332 -19.22 33.82 14.82
C ARG A 332 -20.35 34.54 14.07
N ASP A 333 -20.22 34.72 12.76
CA ASP A 333 -21.25 35.32 11.90
C ASP A 333 -22.32 34.34 11.42
N GLY A 334 -22.15 33.05 11.74
CA GLY A 334 -23.07 31.96 11.41
C GLY A 334 -22.82 31.32 10.06
N ALA A 335 -21.69 31.58 9.40
CA ALA A 335 -21.25 30.91 8.19
C ALA A 335 -19.79 30.44 8.31
N ILE A 336 -19.44 29.43 7.52
CA ILE A 336 -18.06 29.01 7.31
C ILE A 336 -17.65 29.54 5.94
N SER A 337 -16.68 30.45 5.91
CA SER A 337 -16.13 30.98 4.67
C SER A 337 -15.14 30.00 4.03
N ALA A 338 -15.30 29.73 2.73
CA ALA A 338 -14.38 28.87 1.98
C ALA A 338 -13.05 29.55 1.67
N ASP A 339 -12.00 28.74 1.47
CA ASP A 339 -10.70 29.23 1.05
C ASP A 339 -10.73 29.78 -0.38
N LEU A 340 -10.13 30.96 -0.55
CA LEU A 340 -10.12 31.65 -1.84
C LEU A 340 -8.95 31.24 -2.75
N ALA A 341 -7.84 30.78 -2.15
CA ALA A 341 -6.62 30.41 -2.85
C ALA A 341 -5.72 29.57 -1.95
N ARG A 342 -4.82 28.78 -2.57
CA ARG A 342 -3.84 27.91 -1.89
C ARG A 342 -2.66 28.65 -1.24
N THR A 343 -2.74 29.98 -1.13
CA THR A 343 -1.71 30.77 -0.44
C THR A 343 -2.04 30.82 1.04
N ASP A 344 -1.05 30.70 1.92
CA ASP A 344 -1.22 30.77 3.38
C ASP A 344 -2.11 31.95 3.80
N THR A 345 -1.89 33.13 3.23
CA THR A 345 -2.69 34.34 3.57
C THR A 345 -4.17 34.24 3.22
N ALA A 346 -4.53 33.43 2.23
CA ALA A 346 -5.92 33.24 1.82
C ALA A 346 -6.58 32.13 2.63
N MET A 347 -5.84 31.08 2.95
CA MET A 347 -6.25 30.00 3.85
C MET A 347 -6.44 30.49 5.29
N ASP A 348 -5.56 31.37 5.78
CA ASP A 348 -5.70 32.03 7.10
C ASP A 348 -6.97 32.90 7.22
N PHE A 349 -7.50 33.35 6.09
CA PHE A 349 -8.71 34.17 6.05
C PHE A 349 -9.98 33.32 5.91
N GLY A 350 -9.87 32.14 5.31
CA GLY A 350 -10.96 31.16 5.26
C GLY A 350 -11.20 30.54 6.64
N GLU A 351 -12.41 30.02 6.81
CA GLU A 351 -12.82 29.29 8.02
C GLU A 351 -13.09 27.81 7.74
N ALA A 352 -13.24 27.44 6.47
CA ALA A 352 -13.22 26.07 6.02
C ALA A 352 -11.84 25.46 6.32
N LEU A 353 -11.82 24.17 6.62
CA LEU A 353 -10.59 23.40 6.65
C LEU A 353 -10.52 22.66 5.31
N SER A 354 -9.76 23.20 4.36
CA SER A 354 -9.64 22.58 3.04
C SER A 354 -8.74 21.33 3.08
N THR A 355 -8.88 20.44 2.11
CA THR A 355 -8.07 19.21 2.05
C THR A 355 -6.56 19.48 2.03
N LEU A 356 -6.12 20.61 1.45
CA LEU A 356 -4.72 21.02 1.50
C LEU A 356 -4.27 21.42 2.92
N GLN A 357 -5.14 22.06 3.70
CA GLN A 357 -4.86 22.36 5.10
C GLN A 357 -4.88 21.07 5.94
N GLU A 358 -5.79 20.14 5.67
CA GLU A 358 -5.79 18.82 6.31
C GLU A 358 -4.50 18.06 6.04
N TYR A 359 -4.04 18.05 4.79
CA TYR A 359 -2.73 17.53 4.41
C TYR A 359 -1.63 18.25 5.19
N GLY A 360 -1.59 19.59 5.21
CA GLY A 360 -0.61 20.34 5.99
C GLY A 360 -0.60 20.01 7.50
N VAL A 361 -1.78 19.75 8.08
CA VAL A 361 -1.94 19.32 9.48
C VAL A 361 -1.41 17.90 9.70
N HIS A 362 -1.56 17.01 8.72
CA HIS A 362 -1.02 15.65 8.79
C HIS A 362 0.52 15.67 8.94
N PHE A 363 1.20 16.54 8.19
CA PHE A 363 2.66 16.64 8.17
C PHE A 363 3.25 17.52 9.29
N ASP A 364 2.44 18.06 10.20
CA ASP A 364 2.88 18.96 11.28
C ASP A 364 3.58 18.21 12.44
N GLU A 365 4.61 17.41 12.18
CA GLU A 365 5.49 16.81 13.20
C GLU A 365 4.75 16.15 14.42
N GLY A 366 3.59 15.54 14.18
CA GLY A 366 2.75 14.90 15.21
C GLY A 366 1.68 15.79 15.87
N ASN A 367 1.46 17.01 15.35
CA ASN A 367 0.41 17.94 15.77
C ASN A 367 -0.92 17.75 15.01
N THR A 368 -1.39 16.52 14.85
CA THR A 368 -2.66 16.28 14.15
C THR A 368 -3.86 16.91 14.88
N VAL A 369 -4.87 17.34 14.11
CA VAL A 369 -6.19 17.69 14.64
C VAL A 369 -6.91 16.40 15.00
N TYR A 370 -7.29 16.26 16.28
CA TYR A 370 -8.15 15.19 16.78
C TYR A 370 -9.38 15.81 17.45
N PRO A 371 -10.53 15.11 17.47
CA PRO A 371 -11.70 15.57 18.20
C PRO A 371 -11.36 15.75 19.69
N GLY A 372 -11.39 17.00 20.16
CA GLY A 372 -11.01 17.36 21.53
C GLY A 372 -10.43 18.78 21.61
N LEU A 373 -10.03 19.21 22.80
CA LEU A 373 -9.43 20.52 23.01
C LEU A 373 -7.92 20.37 23.19
N LYS A 374 -7.12 20.85 22.24
CA LYS A 374 -5.65 20.87 22.31
C LYS A 374 -5.17 22.18 22.93
N SER A 375 -4.16 22.11 23.78
CA SER A 375 -3.44 23.30 24.27
C SER A 375 -1.94 23.10 24.15
N THR A 376 -1.24 24.12 23.64
CA THR A 376 0.23 24.13 23.52
C THR A 376 0.78 25.32 24.30
N PRO A 377 1.85 25.15 25.11
CA PRO A 377 2.53 26.28 25.74
C PRO A 377 3.19 27.15 24.68
N LEU A 378 3.10 28.47 24.84
CA LEU A 378 3.71 29.41 23.90
C LEU A 378 5.25 29.28 23.94
N GLY A 379 5.85 28.76 22.87
CA GLY A 379 7.30 28.67 22.68
C GLY A 379 7.91 27.28 22.76
N GLU A 380 7.12 26.24 23.01
CA GLU A 380 7.53 24.84 22.91
C GLU A 380 6.66 24.17 21.84
N GLY A 381 7.24 23.91 20.66
CA GLY A 381 6.51 23.43 19.48
C GLY A 381 6.18 21.94 19.50
N THR A 382 6.75 21.19 20.45
CA THR A 382 6.65 19.71 20.49
C THR A 382 5.72 19.20 21.58
N ASP A 383 5.44 20.00 22.62
CA ASP A 383 4.66 19.56 23.79
C ASP A 383 3.23 20.10 23.71
N TYR A 384 2.27 19.23 23.41
CA TYR A 384 0.85 19.56 23.42
C TYR A 384 0.09 18.73 24.47
N ASN A 385 -0.89 19.35 25.13
CA ASN A 385 -1.84 18.68 26.00
C ASN A 385 -3.17 18.51 25.26
N VAL A 386 -3.61 17.26 25.14
CA VAL A 386 -4.95 16.92 24.66
C VAL A 386 -5.89 16.84 25.85
N MET A 387 -6.98 17.59 25.81
CA MET A 387 -8.12 17.42 26.71
C MET A 387 -9.21 16.68 25.95
N PRO A 388 -9.38 15.36 26.20
CA PRO A 388 -10.54 14.65 25.68
C PRO A 388 -11.79 15.14 26.43
N LEU A 389 -12.89 15.28 25.70
CA LEU A 389 -14.13 15.81 26.25
C LEU A 389 -14.76 14.80 27.22
N VAL A 390 -14.62 15.00 28.53
CA VAL A 390 -15.55 14.42 29.51
C VAL A 390 -16.85 15.20 29.42
N TYR A 391 -17.98 14.52 29.27
CA TYR A 391 -19.28 15.19 29.36
C TYR A 391 -19.41 15.84 30.74
N ASP A 392 -19.62 17.15 30.74
CA ASP A 392 -19.80 17.91 31.97
C ASP A 392 -21.05 17.37 32.70
N ALA A 393 -20.88 16.98 33.96
CA ALA A 393 -21.99 16.62 34.81
C ALA A 393 -22.72 17.89 35.27
N ILE A 394 -24.01 17.78 35.56
CA ILE A 394 -24.74 18.87 36.22
C ILE A 394 -24.10 19.08 37.61
N GLU A 395 -24.07 20.30 38.12
CA GLU A 395 -23.62 20.62 39.48
C GLU A 395 -24.31 19.66 40.48
N ASP A 396 -23.52 18.96 41.32
CA ASP A 396 -23.91 17.89 42.25
C ASP A 396 -24.07 16.44 41.67
N GLU A 397 -23.70 16.17 40.42
CA GLU A 397 -23.63 14.80 39.87
C GLU A 397 -22.18 14.35 39.58
N MET A 398 -21.86 13.08 39.86
CA MET A 398 -20.57 12.48 39.49
C MET A 398 -20.67 11.87 38.08
N ALA A 399 -19.69 12.14 37.24
CA ALA A 399 -19.53 11.59 35.91
C ALA A 399 -18.41 10.52 35.88
N VAL A 400 -18.50 9.65 34.90
CA VAL A 400 -17.43 8.72 34.55
C VAL A 400 -16.93 9.13 33.17
N MET A 401 -15.62 9.06 32.96
CA MET A 401 -14.98 9.53 31.73
C MET A 401 -15.48 8.85 30.44
N HIS A 402 -15.93 7.59 30.53
CA HIS A 402 -16.39 6.84 29.38
C HIS A 402 -17.45 5.81 29.79
N HIS A 403 -18.39 5.53 28.89
CA HIS A 403 -19.53 4.63 29.14
C HIS A 403 -19.12 3.14 29.19
N ASP A 404 -18.06 2.77 28.49
CA ASP A 404 -17.49 1.42 28.47
C ASP A 404 -16.63 1.19 29.72
N ILE A 405 -17.27 0.76 30.80
CA ILE A 405 -16.66 0.39 32.08
C ILE A 405 -16.16 -1.05 32.00
N ARG A 406 -14.88 -1.24 32.26
CA ARG A 406 -14.19 -2.54 32.23
C ARG A 406 -14.15 -3.21 33.59
N ALA A 407 -13.83 -2.43 34.62
CA ALA A 407 -13.79 -2.91 35.99
C ALA A 407 -14.20 -1.82 36.99
N LEU A 408 -14.64 -2.27 38.16
CA LEU A 408 -15.04 -1.43 39.29
C LEU A 408 -14.44 -2.04 40.55
N ASP A 409 -13.80 -1.21 41.37
CA ASP A 409 -13.32 -1.60 42.70
C ASP A 409 -13.53 -0.45 43.68
N GLU A 410 -13.76 -0.77 44.94
CA GLU A 410 -14.14 0.20 45.98
C GLU A 410 -13.27 0.03 47.23
N GLN A 411 -12.86 1.16 47.80
CA GLN A 411 -12.20 1.22 49.10
C GLN A 411 -12.59 2.50 49.85
N ASP A 412 -13.05 2.34 51.10
CA ASP A 412 -13.20 3.44 52.07
C ASP A 412 -13.94 4.69 51.53
N GLY A 413 -14.95 4.49 50.67
CA GLY A 413 -15.74 5.57 50.08
C GLY A 413 -15.25 6.07 48.72
N ASP A 414 -14.07 5.64 48.27
CA ASP A 414 -13.56 5.88 46.92
C ASP A 414 -13.93 4.72 45.99
N LEU A 415 -14.61 5.05 44.90
CA LEU A 415 -14.96 4.14 43.81
C LEU A 415 -14.02 4.38 42.63
N TYR A 416 -13.26 3.35 42.27
CA TYR A 416 -12.35 3.34 41.13
C TYR A 416 -13.07 2.73 39.93
N VAL A 417 -13.42 3.57 38.98
CA VAL A 417 -14.10 3.19 37.74
C VAL A 417 -13.08 3.12 36.61
N MET A 418 -12.66 1.90 36.27
CA MET A 418 -11.74 1.63 35.17
C MET A 418 -12.54 1.52 33.88
N THR A 419 -12.35 2.46 32.97
CA THR A 419 -13.00 2.53 31.67
C THR A 419 -12.01 2.24 30.55
N LYS A 420 -12.53 2.03 29.34
CA LYS A 420 -11.70 1.77 28.15
C LYS A 420 -10.51 2.73 27.95
N TYR A 421 -10.69 4.02 28.23
CA TYR A 421 -9.68 5.06 27.94
C TYR A 421 -8.99 5.65 29.18
N GLY A 422 -9.28 5.13 30.38
CA GLY A 422 -8.66 5.58 31.62
C GLY A 422 -9.51 5.31 32.86
N ILE A 423 -9.18 5.99 33.96
CA ILE A 423 -9.73 5.71 35.28
C ILE A 423 -10.41 6.95 35.84
N SER A 424 -11.66 6.80 36.29
CA SER A 424 -12.38 7.83 37.06
C SER A 424 -12.43 7.40 38.52
N VAL A 425 -11.94 8.24 39.42
CA VAL A 425 -11.99 7.99 40.87
C VAL A 425 -13.00 8.94 41.48
N LEU A 426 -14.00 8.35 42.12
CA LEU A 426 -15.16 9.04 42.67
C LEU A 426 -15.16 8.88 44.18
N ASN A 427 -15.01 9.98 44.91
CA ASN A 427 -15.20 9.97 46.35
C ASN A 427 -16.68 10.19 46.66
N LEU A 428 -17.36 9.13 47.08
CA LEU A 428 -18.80 9.12 47.30
C LEU A 428 -19.21 9.90 48.56
N GLU A 429 -18.29 10.17 49.49
CA GLU A 429 -18.57 10.90 50.73
C GLU A 429 -18.46 12.42 50.55
N GLU A 430 -17.41 12.87 49.84
CA GLU A 430 -17.13 14.27 49.56
C GLU A 430 -17.77 14.76 48.25
N SER A 431 -18.36 13.85 47.47
CA SER A 431 -18.91 14.12 46.13
C SER A 431 -17.88 14.78 45.20
N SER A 432 -16.64 14.33 45.30
CA SER A 432 -15.53 14.79 44.47
C SER A 432 -15.14 13.72 43.46
N GLN A 433 -14.63 14.14 42.31
CA GLN A 433 -14.17 13.24 41.27
C GLN A 433 -12.90 13.75 40.63
N TYR A 434 -12.05 12.83 40.18
CA TYR A 434 -10.98 13.15 39.25
C TYR A 434 -10.83 12.04 38.22
N HIS A 435 -10.27 12.39 37.06
CA HIS A 435 -10.09 11.48 35.94
C HIS A 435 -8.62 11.41 35.55
N GLN A 436 -8.10 10.19 35.40
CA GLN A 436 -6.77 9.90 34.90
C GLN A 436 -6.88 9.24 33.52
N TRP A 437 -6.39 9.92 32.50
CA TRP A 437 -6.36 9.42 31.13
C TRP A 437 -5.19 8.47 30.90
N MET A 438 -5.36 7.53 29.97
CA MET A 438 -4.26 6.71 29.45
C MET A 438 -3.50 7.44 28.34
N PRO A 439 -2.22 7.09 28.08
CA PRO A 439 -1.49 7.53 26.90
C PRO A 439 -2.17 7.12 25.59
N GLN A 440 -1.82 7.79 24.49
CA GLN A 440 -2.26 7.41 23.15
C GLN A 440 -1.90 5.95 22.82
N GLY A 441 -2.82 5.24 22.17
CA GLY A 441 -2.66 3.82 21.83
C GLY A 441 -2.86 2.82 22.97
N VAL A 442 -3.08 3.28 24.21
CA VAL A 442 -3.29 2.40 25.38
C VAL A 442 -4.78 2.32 25.73
N GLU A 443 -5.40 1.16 25.51
CA GLU A 443 -6.76 0.86 25.99
C GLU A 443 -6.72 -0.08 27.19
N ILE A 444 -7.59 0.16 28.17
CA ILE A 444 -7.76 -0.73 29.33
C ILE A 444 -8.79 -1.81 28.97
N HIS A 445 -8.48 -3.05 29.30
CA HIS A 445 -9.36 -4.20 29.11
C HIS A 445 -9.93 -4.75 30.42
N ASP A 446 -9.15 -4.71 31.50
CA ASP A 446 -9.53 -5.16 32.85
C ASP A 446 -8.63 -4.49 33.91
N GLY A 447 -9.02 -4.53 35.18
CA GLY A 447 -8.21 -3.96 36.26
C GLY A 447 -8.70 -4.30 37.66
N LEU A 448 -7.80 -4.22 38.66
CA LEU A 448 -8.11 -4.54 40.06
C LEU A 448 -7.20 -3.80 41.03
N LEU A 449 -7.69 -3.51 42.25
CA LEU A 449 -6.87 -2.97 43.33
C LEU A 449 -6.02 -4.08 43.96
N VAL A 450 -4.73 -3.83 44.06
CA VAL A 450 -3.77 -4.71 44.73
C VAL A 450 -3.68 -4.30 46.20
N ARG A 451 -3.99 -5.26 47.08
CA ARG A 451 -4.17 -5.03 48.51
C ARG A 451 -3.11 -5.75 49.33
N ALA A 452 -2.51 -5.06 50.29
CA ALA A 452 -1.65 -5.65 51.31
C ALA A 452 -2.33 -5.53 52.67
N ASN A 453 -2.55 -6.64 53.37
CA ASN A 453 -3.27 -6.68 54.64
C ASN A 453 -4.66 -6.01 54.62
N GLY A 454 -5.33 -6.02 53.46
CA GLY A 454 -6.66 -5.42 53.25
C GLY A 454 -6.65 -3.94 52.85
N ILE A 455 -5.48 -3.30 52.77
CA ILE A 455 -5.34 -1.90 52.33
C ILE A 455 -4.81 -1.88 50.89
N PRO A 456 -5.48 -1.21 49.93
CA PRO A 456 -4.97 -1.07 48.59
C PRO A 456 -3.76 -0.12 48.58
N TYR A 457 -2.74 -0.47 47.80
CA TYR A 457 -1.53 0.35 47.65
C TYR A 457 -1.12 0.54 46.18
N ALA A 458 -1.73 -0.22 45.26
CA ALA A 458 -1.56 -0.04 43.83
C ALA A 458 -2.81 -0.49 43.08
N LEU A 459 -2.98 -0.01 41.86
CA LEU A 459 -4.01 -0.42 40.91
C LEU A 459 -3.32 -1.09 39.72
N ALA A 460 -3.66 -2.35 39.46
CA ALA A 460 -3.13 -3.12 38.34
C ALA A 460 -4.14 -3.13 37.18
N LEU A 461 -3.65 -2.94 35.96
CA LEU A 461 -4.44 -2.84 34.73
C LEU A 461 -3.91 -3.81 33.67
N ALA A 462 -4.82 -4.46 32.96
CA ALA A 462 -4.55 -5.15 31.71
C ALA A 462 -4.87 -4.20 30.56
N THR A 463 -3.89 -3.96 29.70
CA THR A 463 -3.99 -3.02 28.58
C THR A 463 -3.56 -3.64 27.25
N THR A 464 -3.76 -2.89 26.16
CA THR A 464 -3.21 -3.21 24.82
C THR A 464 -1.69 -3.35 24.83
N ALA A 465 -0.99 -2.62 25.70
CA ALA A 465 0.47 -2.64 25.81
C ALA A 465 1.00 -3.73 26.77
N GLY A 466 0.18 -4.21 27.71
CA GLY A 466 0.58 -5.19 28.71
C GLY A 466 0.04 -4.89 30.10
N PHE A 467 0.90 -5.01 31.13
CA PHE A 467 0.53 -4.60 32.48
C PHE A 467 0.82 -3.12 32.68
N GLY A 468 -0.16 -2.38 33.22
CA GLY A 468 0.03 -1.06 33.80
C GLY A 468 -0.17 -1.12 35.30
N LEU A 469 0.77 -0.58 36.09
CA LEU A 469 0.68 -0.52 37.54
C LEU A 469 0.77 0.92 38.02
N ALA A 470 -0.33 1.38 38.63
CA ALA A 470 -0.43 2.72 39.19
C ALA A 470 -0.26 2.67 40.72
N PRO A 471 0.75 3.34 41.30
CA PRO A 471 0.84 3.48 42.75
C PRO A 471 -0.32 4.32 43.30
N LEU A 472 -0.91 3.88 44.41
CA LEU A 472 -1.92 4.66 45.14
C LEU A 472 -1.25 5.49 46.23
N LEU A 473 -1.63 6.76 46.29
CA LEU A 473 -1.20 7.69 47.32
C LEU A 473 -2.03 7.50 48.60
N ALA A 474 -1.55 8.09 49.70
CA ALA A 474 -2.18 7.91 51.02
C ALA A 474 -3.60 8.50 51.13
N ASP A 475 -4.00 9.32 50.16
CA ASP A 475 -5.31 9.95 50.05
C ASP A 475 -6.25 9.22 49.06
N GLY A 476 -5.85 8.04 48.56
CA GLY A 476 -6.64 7.28 47.58
C GLY A 476 -6.48 7.77 46.13
N SER A 477 -5.74 8.87 45.91
CA SER A 477 -5.46 9.31 44.56
C SER A 477 -4.38 8.45 43.87
N LEU A 478 -4.41 8.43 42.55
CA LEU A 478 -3.39 7.77 41.72
C LEU A 478 -2.18 8.69 41.61
N ALA A 479 -0.97 8.12 41.68
CA ALA A 479 0.24 8.87 41.38
C ALA A 479 0.24 9.36 39.92
N ASN A 480 1.05 10.38 39.61
CA ASN A 480 1.16 10.92 38.25
C ASN A 480 1.56 9.81 37.26
N LEU A 481 1.03 9.86 36.04
CA LEU A 481 1.20 8.85 35.00
C LEU A 481 2.68 8.53 34.71
N ASP A 482 3.56 9.53 34.80
CA ASP A 482 5.01 9.38 34.62
C ASP A 482 5.68 8.45 35.65
N SER A 483 5.01 8.18 36.77
CA SER A 483 5.48 7.32 37.85
C SER A 483 4.90 5.90 37.79
N TRP A 484 4.05 5.61 36.80
CA TRP A 484 3.46 4.29 36.63
C TRP A 484 4.49 3.33 36.06
N ASP A 485 4.40 2.08 36.51
CA ASP A 485 5.30 1.04 36.06
C ASP A 485 4.60 0.17 35.02
N TRP A 486 5.32 -0.20 33.96
CA TRP A 486 4.75 -0.86 32.80
C TRP A 486 5.56 -2.11 32.44
N SER A 487 4.84 -3.17 32.10
CA SER A 487 5.46 -4.40 31.60
C SER A 487 4.86 -4.79 30.26
N MET A 488 5.69 -4.66 29.21
CA MET A 488 5.30 -4.80 27.80
C MET A 488 5.33 -6.28 27.37
N VAL A 489 4.39 -7.06 27.89
CA VAL A 489 4.26 -8.50 27.59
C VAL A 489 3.32 -8.80 26.41
N GLY A 490 2.82 -7.76 25.75
CA GLY A 490 1.76 -7.85 24.73
C GLY A 490 0.36 -7.66 25.32
N GLU A 491 -0.65 -7.57 24.45
CA GLU A 491 -2.03 -7.26 24.83
C GLU A 491 -2.62 -8.26 25.85
N LEU A 492 -3.14 -7.73 26.96
CA LEU A 492 -3.77 -8.50 28.04
C LEU A 492 -5.25 -8.16 28.13
N HIS A 493 -6.12 -9.16 28.29
CA HIS A 493 -7.57 -8.93 28.37
C HIS A 493 -8.17 -9.15 29.75
N ALA A 494 -7.49 -9.89 30.64
CA ALA A 494 -8.00 -10.22 31.96
C ALA A 494 -6.88 -10.27 32.99
N LEU A 495 -7.18 -9.80 34.20
CA LEU A 495 -6.30 -9.89 35.37
C LEU A 495 -6.90 -10.75 36.47
N SER A 496 -6.04 -11.41 37.24
CA SER A 496 -6.43 -12.03 38.50
C SER A 496 -5.30 -11.96 39.51
N LEU A 497 -5.65 -11.72 40.77
CA LEU A 497 -4.70 -11.82 41.87
C LEU A 497 -4.39 -13.30 42.13
N LEU A 498 -3.09 -13.62 42.28
CA LEU A 498 -2.63 -14.93 42.73
C LEU A 498 -2.33 -14.87 44.23
N GLN A 499 -2.89 -15.81 44.99
CA GLN A 499 -2.57 -15.94 46.42
C GLN A 499 -1.21 -16.65 46.58
N GLY A 500 -0.13 -15.88 46.56
CA GLY A 500 1.21 -16.34 46.88
C GLY A 500 1.42 -16.56 48.39
N THR A 501 2.30 -17.51 48.74
CA THR A 501 2.76 -17.75 50.13
C THR A 501 3.92 -16.84 50.55
N ASP A 502 4.54 -16.15 49.60
CA ASP A 502 5.66 -15.24 49.81
C ASP A 502 5.12 -13.80 49.88
N GLY A 503 5.73 -12.95 50.70
CA GLY A 503 5.13 -11.67 51.14
C GLY A 503 4.80 -10.61 50.07
N ASN A 504 5.05 -10.87 48.79
CA ASN A 504 4.69 -9.98 47.68
C ASN A 504 3.38 -10.45 47.03
N GLN A 505 2.55 -9.50 46.59
CA GLN A 505 1.34 -9.83 45.82
C GLN A 505 1.73 -10.12 44.37
N GLN A 506 1.14 -11.15 43.79
CA GLN A 506 1.37 -11.54 42.40
C GLN A 506 0.07 -11.38 41.62
N VAL A 507 0.15 -10.87 40.39
CA VAL A 507 -0.99 -10.73 39.49
C VAL A 507 -0.69 -11.47 38.21
N ILE A 508 -1.62 -12.34 37.78
CA ILE A 508 -1.57 -12.99 36.47
C ILE A 508 -2.41 -12.21 35.48
N GLY A 509 -1.87 -12.01 34.28
CA GLY A 509 -2.54 -11.38 33.16
C GLY A 509 -2.55 -12.31 31.95
N LEU A 510 -3.70 -12.43 31.31
CA LEU A 510 -3.91 -13.34 30.18
C LEU A 510 -4.40 -12.56 28.95
N GLY A 511 -3.74 -12.79 27.82
CA GLY A 511 -4.05 -12.25 26.49
C GLY A 511 -4.47 -13.33 25.49
N HIS A 512 -4.60 -12.95 24.22
CA HIS A 512 -4.93 -13.88 23.14
C HIS A 512 -3.74 -14.78 22.76
N ALA A 513 -4.01 -15.95 22.19
CA ALA A 513 -2.99 -16.86 21.62
C ALA A 513 -1.84 -17.28 22.57
N GLY A 514 -2.06 -17.30 23.88
CA GLY A 514 -1.05 -17.69 24.88
C GLY A 514 -0.12 -16.56 25.31
N VAL A 515 -0.36 -15.33 24.84
CA VAL A 515 0.26 -14.11 25.36
C VAL A 515 -0.20 -13.90 26.80
N GLY A 516 0.73 -13.51 27.68
CA GLY A 516 0.45 -13.21 29.07
C GLY A 516 1.66 -13.41 29.98
N GLY A 517 1.49 -13.05 31.25
CA GLY A 517 2.56 -13.11 32.22
C GLY A 517 2.06 -13.08 33.67
N ILE A 518 3.00 -13.16 34.60
CA ILE A 518 2.77 -12.94 36.03
C ILE A 518 3.69 -11.81 36.46
N ILE A 519 3.14 -10.79 37.12
CA ILE A 519 3.95 -9.71 37.72
C ILE A 519 4.01 -9.88 39.24
N ASP A 520 5.20 -9.69 39.79
CA ASP A 520 5.42 -9.56 41.22
C ASP A 520 5.40 -8.08 41.59
N ILE A 521 4.56 -7.73 42.56
CA ILE A 521 4.34 -6.34 42.96
C ILE A 521 4.99 -6.10 44.32
N SER A 522 5.90 -5.13 44.34
CA SER A 522 6.58 -4.71 45.57
C SER A 522 5.63 -3.99 46.52
N SER A 523 5.97 -3.91 47.81
CA SER A 523 5.19 -3.13 48.79
C SER A 523 5.13 -1.62 48.50
N LEU A 524 5.90 -1.13 47.53
CA LEU A 524 5.93 0.28 47.10
C LEU A 524 5.03 0.54 45.89
N GLY A 525 4.30 -0.47 45.39
CA GLY A 525 3.44 -0.31 44.22
C GLY A 525 4.20 -0.27 42.89
N SER A 526 5.36 -0.94 42.81
CA SER A 526 6.14 -1.08 41.58
C SER A 526 6.25 -2.56 41.17
N ILE A 527 6.49 -2.83 39.89
CA ILE A 527 6.74 -4.16 39.36
C ILE A 527 8.18 -4.55 39.72
N SER A 528 8.36 -5.61 40.52
CA SER A 528 9.70 -6.10 40.87
C SER A 528 10.24 -7.07 39.84
N GLU A 529 9.39 -7.93 39.30
CA GLU A 529 9.76 -8.94 38.31
C GLU A 529 8.54 -9.30 37.46
N THR A 530 8.77 -9.67 36.20
CA THR A 530 7.74 -10.19 35.29
C THR A 530 8.16 -11.58 34.81
N PHE A 531 7.28 -12.56 34.99
CA PHE A 531 7.48 -13.94 34.55
C PHE A 531 6.60 -14.25 33.35
N ALA A 532 7.16 -14.93 32.34
CA ALA A 532 6.40 -15.43 31.22
C ALA A 532 5.55 -16.65 31.62
N LEU A 533 4.37 -16.80 31.03
CA LEU A 533 3.54 -17.99 31.23
C LEU A 533 4.29 -19.25 30.78
N GLY A 534 4.37 -20.25 31.66
CA GLY A 534 4.97 -21.55 31.37
C GLY A 534 6.47 -21.68 31.66
N GLN A 535 7.13 -20.63 32.17
CA GLN A 535 8.44 -20.76 32.80
C GLN A 535 8.27 -21.02 34.30
N GLY A 536 8.22 -22.31 34.69
CA GLY A 536 8.09 -22.76 36.08
C GLY A 536 8.23 -24.26 36.21
#